data_AF-A0A4S2CWB6-F1
#
_entry.id   AF-A0A4S2CWB6-F1
#
_cell.length_a   1.000
_cell.length_b   1.000
_cell.length_c   1.000
_cell.angle_alpha   90.00
_cell.angle_beta   90.00
_cell.angle_gamma   90.00
#
_symmetry.space_group_name_H-M   'P 1'
#
loop_
_entity.id
_entity.type
_entity.pdbx_description
1 polymer ?
#
loop_
_entity_poly.entity_id
_entity_poly.type
_entity_poly.pdbx_seq_one_letter_code
_entity_poly.pdbx_strand_id
1 'polypeptide(L)'
;MRRSLPAALTLAVLASTMALTSCAAGGPAPAASTTATTTAAVATPTPSAATNGPATIAAPSVCDAVDLKADAAVAGADLAACVVGFSKAAGSGHETFSASDGTTGTADFVFGDAPALSGTVTSSGGTTSFVLTPDASWVTIDGAWVQGDATSSDPKKMLAGTIGQAYRAFADPSATASLISSAPTWTVQKDQDVVDLPDGTQARAWRVQADAPFSAVGADVQEMTLWLTSGHVPAGVQATVSVAGTQTTTTQHFSGWGMPVSIATPQP
;
A
#
# COMPACT_ATOMS: atom_id res chain seq x y z
N MET A 1 45.69 -0.67 -7.03
CA MET A 1 44.52 -1.17 -6.27
C MET A 1 43.47 -0.07 -6.26
N ARG A 2 42.54 -0.09 -7.23
CA ARG A 2 41.40 0.84 -7.28
C ARG A 2 40.21 0.10 -6.67
N ARG A 3 39.67 0.65 -5.58
CA ARG A 3 38.43 0.14 -4.96
C ARG A 3 37.27 0.46 -5.90
N SER A 4 36.71 -0.57 -6.51
CA SER A 4 35.45 -0.50 -7.25
C SER A 4 34.33 -0.22 -6.25
N LEU A 5 33.61 0.89 -6.42
CA LEU A 5 32.34 1.14 -5.74
C LEU A 5 31.31 0.11 -6.23
N PRO A 6 30.48 -0.48 -5.35
CA PRO A 6 29.46 -1.44 -5.77
C PRO A 6 28.38 -0.72 -6.57
N ALA A 7 27.92 -1.41 -7.62
CA ALA A 7 26.94 -0.95 -8.57
C ALA A 7 25.63 -0.52 -7.90
N ALA A 8 25.24 0.70 -8.26
CA ALA A 8 23.94 1.34 -8.11
C ALA A 8 22.76 0.46 -7.65
N LEU A 9 22.22 0.79 -6.47
CA LEU A 9 20.78 0.69 -6.22
C LEU A 9 20.08 1.66 -7.17
N THR A 10 19.65 1.19 -8.34
CA THR A 10 18.71 1.91 -9.19
C THR A 10 17.31 1.71 -8.62
N LEU A 11 16.97 2.46 -7.57
CA LEU A 11 15.57 2.81 -7.34
C LEU A 11 15.16 3.72 -8.49
N ALA A 12 14.27 3.24 -9.35
CA ALA A 12 13.63 4.04 -10.39
C ALA A 12 12.72 5.08 -9.72
N VAL A 13 13.31 6.22 -9.35
CA VAL A 13 12.62 7.39 -8.82
C VAL A 13 12.17 8.23 -10.01
N LEU A 14 10.89 8.13 -10.35
CA LEU A 14 10.26 9.03 -11.31
C LEU A 14 9.94 10.35 -10.62
N ALA A 15 10.84 11.32 -10.78
CA ALA A 15 10.58 12.72 -10.51
C ALA A 15 9.61 13.28 -11.56
N SER A 16 8.40 13.64 -11.14
CA SER A 16 7.49 14.46 -11.93
C SER A 16 7.19 15.75 -11.16
N THR A 17 7.93 16.78 -11.51
CA THR A 17 7.68 18.17 -11.13
C THR A 17 6.42 18.68 -11.85
N MET A 18 5.34 18.93 -11.11
CA MET A 18 4.34 19.91 -11.54
C MET A 18 3.89 20.75 -10.35
N ALA A 19 4.18 22.04 -10.48
CA ALA A 19 3.71 23.11 -9.62
C ALA A 19 2.24 23.39 -9.88
N LEU A 20 1.40 23.35 -8.85
CA LEU A 20 0.12 24.04 -8.82
C LEU A 20 -0.10 24.65 -7.43
N THR A 21 -0.17 25.97 -7.46
CA THR A 21 -0.59 26.89 -6.42
C THR A 21 -2.04 26.62 -5.98
N SER A 22 -2.31 26.57 -4.68
CA SER A 22 -3.54 27.13 -4.13
C SER A 22 -3.35 27.63 -2.69
N CYS A 23 -3.27 28.95 -2.57
CA CYS A 23 -3.70 29.67 -1.38
C CYS A 23 -5.23 29.58 -1.28
N ALA A 24 -5.78 29.25 -0.12
CA ALA A 24 -6.86 30.03 0.46
C ALA A 24 -7.03 29.68 1.95
N ALA A 25 -7.03 30.74 2.76
CA ALA A 25 -7.17 30.76 4.20
C ALA A 25 -8.66 30.74 4.62
N GLY A 26 -8.92 30.35 5.87
CA GLY A 26 -10.22 30.57 6.50
C GLY A 26 -10.38 29.92 7.88
N GLY A 27 -9.85 30.56 8.93
CA GLY A 27 -10.48 30.54 10.27
C GLY A 27 -11.15 31.90 10.54
N PRO A 28 -11.81 32.18 11.68
CA PRO A 28 -11.89 31.39 12.92
C PRO A 28 -13.27 31.34 13.67
N ALA A 29 -13.37 30.42 14.65
CA ALA A 29 -13.98 30.52 16.02
C ALA A 29 -15.46 30.94 16.24
N PRO A 30 -16.06 30.82 17.46
CA PRO A 30 -15.68 30.09 18.69
C PRO A 30 -16.81 29.17 19.26
N ALA A 31 -16.41 28.43 20.31
CA ALA A 31 -17.20 27.51 21.12
C ALA A 31 -18.29 28.18 21.99
N ALA A 32 -19.38 27.45 22.21
CA ALA A 32 -20.40 27.75 23.22
C ALA A 32 -20.31 26.77 24.40
N SER A 33 -20.30 27.36 25.60
CA SER A 33 -20.23 26.72 26.91
C SER A 33 -21.39 25.76 27.18
N THR A 34 -21.09 24.60 27.77
CA THR A 34 -22.09 23.64 28.26
C THR A 34 -22.09 23.61 29.79
N THR A 35 -23.28 23.79 30.35
CA THR A 35 -23.59 23.79 31.77
C THR A 35 -23.51 22.38 32.35
N ALA A 36 -22.77 22.22 33.45
CA ALA A 36 -22.67 20.97 34.19
C ALA A 36 -24.00 20.63 34.88
N THR A 37 -24.55 19.44 34.60
CA THR A 37 -25.63 18.83 35.38
C THR A 37 -25.10 17.52 35.96
N THR A 38 -25.00 17.48 37.29
CA THR A 38 -24.62 16.30 38.07
C THR A 38 -25.73 15.26 38.04
N THR A 39 -25.47 14.10 37.43
CA THR A 39 -26.39 12.95 37.43
C THR A 39 -25.80 11.83 38.29
N ALA A 40 -26.64 11.25 39.13
CA ALA A 40 -26.32 10.21 40.09
C ALA A 40 -25.79 8.92 39.45
N ALA A 41 -24.86 8.27 40.16
CA ALA A 41 -24.22 7.03 39.75
C ALA A 41 -25.22 5.86 39.64
N VAL A 42 -25.34 5.31 38.43
CA VAL A 42 -25.98 4.02 38.15
C VAL A 42 -24.87 2.99 37.95
N ALA A 43 -24.89 1.92 38.75
CA ALA A 43 -23.94 0.82 38.64
C ALA A 43 -24.00 0.18 37.25
N THR A 44 -22.89 0.26 36.51
CA THR A 44 -22.75 -0.32 35.17
C THR A 44 -22.37 -1.79 35.31
N PRO A 45 -23.03 -2.73 34.62
CA PRO A 45 -22.56 -4.11 34.56
C PRO A 45 -21.18 -4.15 33.89
N THR A 46 -20.25 -4.89 34.50
CA THR A 46 -18.91 -5.14 33.97
C THR A 46 -19.01 -5.69 32.54
N PRO A 47 -18.43 -5.04 31.51
CA PRO A 47 -18.36 -5.62 30.18
C PRO A 47 -17.53 -6.90 30.26
N SER A 48 -18.16 -8.04 29.96
CA SER A 48 -17.45 -9.26 29.65
C SER A 48 -16.52 -8.94 28.48
N ALA A 49 -15.22 -9.21 28.65
CA ALA A 49 -14.23 -9.01 27.59
C ALA A 49 -14.68 -9.81 26.36
N ALA A 50 -15.23 -9.13 25.36
CA ALA A 50 -15.40 -9.70 24.05
C ALA A 50 -14.01 -10.07 23.55
N THR A 51 -13.80 -11.36 23.29
CA THR A 51 -12.67 -11.85 22.53
C THR A 51 -12.80 -11.24 21.14
N ASN A 52 -12.18 -10.07 20.93
CA ASN A 52 -12.20 -9.36 19.66
C ASN A 52 -11.38 -10.16 18.65
N GLY A 53 -11.99 -11.18 18.03
CA GLY A 53 -11.56 -11.65 16.73
C GLY A 53 -11.71 -10.51 15.71
N PRO A 54 -10.94 -10.52 14.61
CA PRO A 54 -11.08 -9.51 13.58
C PRO A 54 -12.54 -9.42 13.13
N ALA A 55 -13.11 -8.22 13.16
CA ALA A 55 -14.40 -7.98 12.53
C ALA A 55 -14.22 -8.25 11.03
N THR A 56 -15.04 -9.13 10.46
CA THR A 56 -15.02 -9.38 9.01
C THR A 56 -15.42 -8.09 8.29
N ILE A 57 -14.50 -7.54 7.49
CA ILE A 57 -14.77 -6.37 6.66
C ILE A 57 -15.61 -6.82 5.48
N ALA A 58 -16.83 -6.32 5.38
CA ALA A 58 -17.67 -6.56 4.21
C ALA A 58 -17.16 -5.76 3.00
N ALA A 59 -17.30 -6.33 1.81
CA ALA A 59 -17.08 -5.60 0.57
C ALA A 59 -18.00 -4.37 0.52
N PRO A 60 -17.47 -3.17 0.24
CA PRO A 60 -18.32 -1.99 0.04
C PRO A 60 -19.19 -2.15 -1.22
N SER A 61 -20.35 -1.50 -1.27
CA SER A 61 -21.31 -1.63 -2.39
C SER A 61 -20.76 -1.25 -3.77
N VAL A 62 -19.66 -0.50 -3.82
CA VAL A 62 -18.97 -0.21 -5.08
C VAL A 62 -18.41 -1.48 -5.75
N CYS A 63 -18.15 -2.54 -4.97
CA CYS A 63 -17.73 -3.85 -5.48
C CYS A 63 -18.86 -4.64 -6.15
N ASP A 64 -20.13 -4.23 -6.01
CA ASP A 64 -21.25 -4.90 -6.68
C ASP A 64 -21.16 -4.82 -8.22
N ALA A 65 -20.38 -3.87 -8.74
CA ALA A 65 -20.07 -3.74 -10.17
C ALA A 65 -19.04 -4.78 -10.68
N VAL A 66 -18.35 -5.49 -9.78
CA VAL A 66 -17.32 -6.47 -10.11
C VAL A 66 -17.87 -7.88 -9.89
N ASP A 67 -18.30 -8.52 -10.98
CA ASP A 67 -18.79 -9.91 -10.92
C ASP A 67 -17.62 -10.90 -10.93
N LEU A 68 -17.37 -11.54 -9.80
CA LEU A 68 -16.31 -12.54 -9.65
C LEU A 68 -16.81 -13.94 -10.04
N LYS A 69 -16.91 -14.14 -11.36
CA LYS A 69 -17.20 -15.43 -11.99
C LYS A 69 -16.30 -15.66 -13.20
N ALA A 70 -16.07 -16.92 -13.54
CA ALA A 70 -15.29 -17.29 -14.72
C ALA A 70 -15.71 -16.53 -15.98
N ASP A 71 -14.71 -16.04 -16.71
CA ASP A 71 -14.80 -15.32 -17.99
C ASP A 71 -15.60 -14.00 -17.92
N ALA A 72 -15.88 -13.47 -16.71
CA ALA A 72 -16.50 -12.16 -16.58
C ALA A 72 -15.54 -11.04 -17.01
N ALA A 73 -16.03 -10.16 -17.88
CA ALA A 73 -15.36 -8.91 -18.20
C ALA A 73 -15.62 -7.87 -17.10
N VAL A 74 -14.57 -7.19 -16.67
CA VAL A 74 -14.60 -6.16 -15.63
C VAL A 74 -13.98 -4.89 -16.19
N ALA A 75 -14.67 -3.76 -16.04
CA ALA A 75 -14.08 -2.46 -16.40
C ALA A 75 -12.99 -2.10 -15.39
N GLY A 76 -11.84 -1.59 -15.87
CA GLY A 76 -10.73 -1.22 -14.99
C GLY A 76 -11.11 -0.17 -13.94
N ALA A 77 -12.02 0.75 -14.28
CA ALA A 77 -12.54 1.74 -13.34
C ALA A 77 -13.35 1.10 -12.19
N ASP A 78 -14.19 0.11 -12.48
CA ASP A 78 -15.01 -0.58 -11.47
C ASP A 78 -14.11 -1.45 -10.57
N LEU A 79 -13.13 -2.14 -11.17
CA LEU A 79 -12.14 -2.92 -10.43
C LEU A 79 -11.30 -2.03 -9.50
N ALA A 80 -10.82 -0.89 -10.01
CA ALA A 80 -10.09 0.10 -9.23
C ALA A 80 -10.93 0.61 -8.05
N ALA A 81 -12.19 0.96 -8.30
CA ALA A 81 -13.11 1.45 -7.28
C ALA A 81 -13.39 0.40 -6.20
N CYS A 82 -13.55 -0.87 -6.59
CA CYS A 82 -13.72 -1.97 -5.65
C CYS A 82 -12.48 -2.19 -4.77
N VAL A 83 -11.29 -2.33 -5.37
CA VAL A 83 -10.04 -2.57 -4.62
C VAL A 83 -9.74 -1.41 -3.68
N VAL A 84 -9.80 -0.17 -4.16
CA VAL A 84 -9.55 1.01 -3.33
C VAL A 84 -10.64 1.19 -2.28
N GLY A 85 -11.90 0.94 -2.62
CA GLY A 85 -13.03 0.98 -1.69
C GLY A 85 -12.84 0.01 -0.54
N PHE A 86 -12.51 -1.25 -0.84
CA PHE A 86 -12.22 -2.25 0.18
C PHE A 86 -11.02 -1.85 1.04
N SER A 87 -9.90 -1.46 0.43
CA SER A 87 -8.69 -1.07 1.16
C SER A 87 -8.92 0.12 2.10
N LYS A 88 -9.76 1.11 1.70
CA LYS A 88 -10.17 2.21 2.59
C LYS A 88 -11.05 1.74 3.73
N ALA A 89 -12.00 0.83 3.48
CA ALA A 89 -12.86 0.28 4.52
C ALA A 89 -12.06 -0.57 5.53
N ALA A 90 -11.03 -1.27 5.07
CA ALA A 90 -10.12 -2.01 5.92
C ALA A 90 -9.16 -1.10 6.70
N GLY A 91 -8.66 -0.03 6.05
CA GLY A 91 -7.79 0.98 6.65
C GLY A 91 -6.37 0.51 6.98
N SER A 92 -6.10 -0.79 6.99
CA SER A 92 -4.80 -1.37 7.32
C SER A 92 -4.68 -2.81 6.85
N GLY A 93 -3.45 -3.30 6.78
CA GLY A 93 -3.15 -4.70 6.51
C GLY A 93 -1.66 -4.99 6.61
N HIS A 94 -1.31 -6.22 6.25
CA HIS A 94 0.06 -6.71 6.18
C HIS A 94 0.34 -7.23 4.77
N GLU A 95 1.51 -6.91 4.24
CA GLU A 95 1.98 -7.40 2.95
C GLU A 95 3.30 -8.16 3.04
N THR A 96 3.46 -9.14 2.16
CA THR A 96 4.77 -9.66 1.75
C THR A 96 4.93 -9.42 0.27
N PHE A 97 6.15 -9.14 -0.18
CA PHE A 97 6.43 -9.00 -1.59
C PHE A 97 7.72 -9.71 -2.00
N SER A 98 7.77 -10.06 -3.28
CA SER A 98 8.95 -10.59 -3.95
C SER A 98 9.07 -10.01 -5.34
N ALA A 99 10.30 -9.79 -5.80
CA ALA A 99 10.60 -9.34 -7.14
C ALA A 99 11.53 -10.31 -7.87
N SER A 100 11.49 -10.28 -9.20
CA SER A 100 12.27 -11.16 -10.09
C SER A 100 13.78 -10.99 -9.97
N ASP A 101 14.26 -9.90 -9.38
CA ASP A 101 15.68 -9.65 -9.08
C ASP A 101 16.16 -10.33 -7.78
N GLY A 102 15.27 -11.06 -7.09
CA GLY A 102 15.53 -11.73 -5.82
C GLY A 102 15.28 -10.86 -4.60
N THR A 103 14.82 -9.61 -4.77
CA THR A 103 14.40 -8.76 -3.68
C THR A 103 13.12 -9.30 -3.05
N THR A 104 13.06 -9.31 -1.72
CA THR A 104 11.87 -9.72 -0.95
C THR A 104 11.61 -8.72 0.17
N GLY A 105 10.41 -8.70 0.72
CA GLY A 105 10.13 -7.85 1.87
C GLY A 105 8.80 -8.14 2.52
N THR A 106 8.60 -7.50 3.66
CA THR A 106 7.37 -7.55 4.44
C THR A 106 7.05 -6.15 4.93
N ALA A 107 5.78 -5.81 5.05
CA ALA A 107 5.38 -4.53 5.62
C ALA A 107 4.00 -4.58 6.26
N ASP A 108 3.84 -3.84 7.35
CA ASP A 108 2.53 -3.43 7.86
C ASP A 108 2.19 -2.06 7.28
N PHE A 109 0.94 -1.87 6.88
CA PHE A 109 0.48 -0.62 6.27
C PHE A 109 -0.81 -0.09 6.89
N VAL A 110 -0.92 1.23 6.88
CA VAL A 110 -2.16 1.99 7.03
C VAL A 110 -2.52 2.57 5.67
N PHE A 111 -3.78 2.42 5.28
CA PHE A 111 -4.34 2.89 4.01
C PHE A 111 -5.44 3.92 4.29
N GLY A 112 -5.44 5.05 3.56
CA GLY A 112 -6.44 6.11 3.74
C GLY A 112 -5.81 7.50 3.80
N ASP A 113 -6.33 8.36 4.67
CA ASP A 113 -6.00 9.80 4.69
C ASP A 113 -4.60 10.11 5.25
N ALA A 114 -4.08 9.24 6.12
CA ALA A 114 -2.74 9.33 6.70
C ALA A 114 -1.99 8.02 6.46
N PRO A 115 -1.64 7.70 5.20
CA PRO A 115 -1.06 6.41 4.90
C PRO A 115 0.34 6.32 5.51
N ALA A 116 0.63 5.15 6.08
CA ALA A 116 1.91 4.84 6.69
C ALA A 116 2.30 3.39 6.39
N LEU A 117 3.60 3.10 6.38
CA LEU A 117 4.14 1.78 6.06
C LEU A 117 5.41 1.54 6.89
N SER A 118 5.54 0.37 7.52
CA SER A 118 6.79 -0.04 8.15
C SER A 118 7.10 -1.49 7.87
N GLY A 119 8.38 -1.79 7.67
CA GLY A 119 8.74 -3.13 7.25
C GLY A 119 10.21 -3.31 6.96
N THR A 120 10.51 -4.37 6.22
CA THR A 120 11.86 -4.69 5.79
C THR A 120 11.89 -5.07 4.32
N VAL A 121 13.00 -4.77 3.66
CA VAL A 121 13.35 -5.22 2.33
C VAL A 121 14.69 -5.93 2.40
N THR A 122 14.77 -7.14 1.88
CA THR A 122 15.99 -7.92 1.79
C THR A 122 16.39 -8.10 0.33
N SER A 123 17.63 -7.76 0.01
CA SER A 123 18.23 -7.98 -1.31
C SER A 123 19.62 -8.60 -1.16
N SER A 124 20.36 -8.74 -2.26
CA SER A 124 21.76 -9.20 -2.25
C SER A 124 22.69 -8.30 -1.42
N GLY A 125 22.31 -7.04 -1.21
CA GLY A 125 23.05 -6.07 -0.39
C GLY A 125 22.77 -6.15 1.11
N GLY A 126 21.85 -7.02 1.54
CA GLY A 126 21.42 -7.16 2.93
C GLY A 126 19.98 -6.69 3.16
N THR A 127 19.61 -6.57 4.44
CA THR A 127 18.26 -6.17 4.86
C THR A 127 18.23 -4.70 5.28
N THR A 128 17.30 -3.95 4.70
CA THR A 128 16.97 -2.57 5.06
C THR A 128 15.62 -2.55 5.74
N SER A 129 15.55 -1.97 6.94
CA SER A 129 14.27 -1.65 7.60
C SER A 129 13.84 -0.24 7.23
N PHE A 130 12.53 0.00 7.21
CA PHE A 130 11.97 1.31 6.90
C PHE A 130 10.74 1.62 7.75
N VAL A 131 10.52 2.91 7.98
CA VAL A 131 9.28 3.49 8.52
C VAL A 131 8.96 4.73 7.70
N LEU A 132 7.86 4.70 6.98
CA LEU A 132 7.43 5.73 6.05
C LEU A 132 6.06 6.21 6.50
N THR A 133 5.95 7.50 6.80
CA THR A 133 4.72 8.15 7.25
C THR A 133 4.46 9.38 6.39
N PRO A 134 3.30 10.05 6.53
CA PRO A 134 3.02 11.29 5.81
C PRO A 134 4.08 12.36 6.07
N ASP A 135 4.69 12.37 7.26
CA ASP A 135 5.56 13.47 7.69
C ASP A 135 7.05 13.10 7.75
N ALA A 136 7.38 11.80 7.77
CA ALA A 136 8.77 11.36 7.91
C ALA A 136 9.06 10.10 7.09
N SER A 137 10.30 9.97 6.67
CA SER A 137 10.85 8.71 6.19
C SER A 137 12.07 8.34 7.02
N TRP A 138 12.13 7.09 7.43
CA TRP A 138 13.25 6.51 8.14
C TRP A 138 13.64 5.24 7.41
N VAL A 139 14.92 5.07 7.15
CA VAL A 139 15.48 3.84 6.57
C VAL A 139 16.78 3.50 7.29
N THR A 140 17.05 2.21 7.46
CA THR A 140 18.34 1.78 7.99
C THR A 140 19.39 1.82 6.90
N ILE A 141 20.48 2.56 7.13
CA ILE A 141 21.64 2.61 6.24
C ILE A 141 22.86 2.24 7.06
N ASP A 142 23.57 1.20 6.65
CA ASP A 142 24.67 0.59 7.41
C ASP A 142 24.27 0.18 8.85
N GLY A 143 23.04 -0.31 9.00
CA GLY A 143 22.49 -0.77 10.28
C GLY A 143 22.01 0.35 11.23
N ALA A 144 22.11 1.62 10.83
CA ALA A 144 21.65 2.75 11.64
C ALA A 144 20.42 3.42 11.00
N TRP A 145 19.45 3.83 11.83
CA TRP A 145 18.30 4.60 11.36
C TRP A 145 18.73 5.97 10.85
N VAL A 146 18.29 6.32 9.65
CA VAL A 146 18.53 7.61 9.02
C VAL A 146 17.18 8.25 8.69
N GLN A 147 16.91 9.40 9.30
CA GLN A 147 15.78 10.23 8.91
C GLN A 147 16.06 10.90 7.56
N GLY A 148 15.07 10.81 6.68
CA GLY A 148 15.10 11.36 5.34
C GLY A 148 14.95 12.87 5.30
N ASP A 149 15.79 13.49 4.47
CA ASP A 149 15.71 14.89 4.05
C ASP A 149 16.23 14.97 2.61
N ALA A 150 15.31 15.08 1.65
CA ALA A 150 15.61 15.10 0.22
C ALA A 150 16.42 16.33 -0.22
N THR A 151 16.50 17.36 0.62
CA THR A 151 17.28 18.58 0.36
C THR A 151 18.63 18.59 1.06
N SER A 152 18.93 17.53 1.83
CA SER A 152 20.18 17.40 2.57
C SER A 152 21.38 17.25 1.64
N SER A 153 22.52 17.80 2.05
CA SER A 153 23.82 17.48 1.43
C SER A 153 24.42 16.16 1.93
N ASP A 154 23.88 15.58 3.01
CA ASP A 154 24.24 14.22 3.46
C ASP A 154 23.58 13.19 2.52
N PRO A 155 24.38 12.39 1.77
CA PRO A 155 23.83 11.43 0.81
C PRO A 155 22.87 10.41 1.44
N LYS A 156 23.07 10.04 2.71
CA LYS A 156 22.22 9.07 3.40
C LYS A 156 20.85 9.65 3.70
N LYS A 157 20.82 10.90 4.20
CA LYS A 157 19.57 11.63 4.45
C LYS A 157 18.83 11.95 3.16
N MET A 158 19.56 12.35 2.13
CA MET A 158 19.00 12.59 0.80
C MET A 158 18.32 11.34 0.25
N LEU A 159 19.01 10.18 0.27
CA LEU A 159 18.46 8.91 -0.17
C LEU A 159 17.18 8.53 0.60
N ALA A 160 17.24 8.58 1.93
CA ALA A 160 16.10 8.32 2.80
C ALA A 160 14.91 9.26 2.51
N GLY A 161 15.19 10.54 2.23
CA GLY A 161 14.19 11.55 1.88
C GLY A 161 13.53 11.26 0.53
N THR A 162 14.32 10.90 -0.47
CA THR A 162 13.83 10.53 -1.81
C THR A 162 12.93 9.30 -1.76
N ILE A 163 13.29 8.27 -0.99
CA ILE A 163 12.44 7.10 -0.75
C ILE A 163 11.10 7.53 -0.13
N GLY A 164 11.14 8.43 0.86
CA GLY A 164 9.93 8.99 1.47
C GLY A 164 9.04 9.76 0.50
N GLN A 165 9.61 10.51 -0.44
CA GLN A 165 8.83 11.23 -1.45
C GLN A 165 8.17 10.27 -2.43
N ALA A 166 8.91 9.27 -2.93
CA ALA A 166 8.38 8.24 -3.80
C ALA A 166 7.23 7.48 -3.11
N TYR A 167 7.43 7.07 -1.85
CA TYR A 167 6.40 6.41 -1.07
C TYR A 167 5.10 7.21 -1.01
N ARG A 168 5.15 8.49 -0.65
CA ARG A 168 3.93 9.32 -0.53
C ARG A 168 3.15 9.40 -1.83
N ALA A 169 3.83 9.45 -2.97
CA ALA A 169 3.17 9.44 -4.27
C ALA A 169 2.42 8.13 -4.55
N PHE A 170 2.97 6.98 -4.14
CA PHE A 170 2.34 5.67 -4.32
C PHE A 170 1.36 5.28 -3.22
N ALA A 171 1.51 5.86 -2.03
CA ALA A 171 0.66 5.60 -0.88
C ALA A 171 -0.69 6.32 -0.98
N ASP A 172 -0.82 7.32 -1.85
CA ASP A 172 -2.09 7.94 -2.18
C ASP A 172 -3.02 6.90 -2.84
N PRO A 173 -4.23 6.64 -2.29
CA PRO A 173 -5.17 5.70 -2.87
C PRO A 173 -5.54 5.98 -4.33
N SER A 174 -5.44 7.24 -4.78
CA SER A 174 -5.64 7.61 -6.18
C SER A 174 -4.58 7.03 -7.10
N ALA A 175 -3.35 6.80 -6.63
CA ALA A 175 -2.30 6.15 -7.41
C ALA A 175 -2.65 4.69 -7.73
N THR A 176 -3.14 3.93 -6.74
CA THR A 176 -3.67 2.57 -6.96
C THR A 176 -4.87 2.58 -7.92
N ALA A 177 -5.80 3.53 -7.73
CA ALA A 177 -6.95 3.67 -8.63
C ALA A 177 -6.52 3.96 -10.07
N SER A 178 -5.58 4.88 -10.26
CA SER A 178 -5.02 5.24 -11.57
C SER A 178 -4.28 4.07 -12.22
N LEU A 179 -3.50 3.32 -11.45
CA LEU A 179 -2.79 2.14 -11.97
C LEU A 179 -3.77 1.10 -12.53
N ILE A 180 -4.76 0.68 -11.73
CA ILE A 180 -5.71 -0.37 -12.13
C ILE A 180 -6.59 0.10 -13.29
N SER A 181 -7.06 1.36 -13.26
CA SER A 181 -7.90 1.91 -14.32
C SER A 181 -7.17 2.22 -15.64
N SER A 182 -5.83 2.23 -15.63
CA SER A 182 -5.04 2.39 -16.86
C SER A 182 -5.19 1.19 -17.81
N ALA A 183 -5.45 0.00 -17.27
CA ALA A 183 -5.97 -1.12 -18.06
C ALA A 183 -7.49 -0.96 -18.19
N PRO A 184 -8.03 -0.71 -19.39
CA PRO A 184 -9.46 -0.41 -19.55
C PRO A 184 -10.35 -1.64 -19.29
N THR A 185 -9.84 -2.83 -19.61
CA THR A 185 -10.58 -4.09 -19.51
C THR A 185 -9.75 -5.17 -18.84
N TRP A 186 -10.45 -5.94 -18.02
CA TRP A 186 -9.91 -7.05 -17.25
C TRP A 186 -10.84 -8.25 -17.41
N THR A 187 -10.28 -9.45 -17.32
CA THR A 187 -11.04 -10.70 -17.36
C THR A 187 -10.81 -11.52 -16.10
N VAL A 188 -11.90 -11.92 -15.46
CA VAL A 188 -11.89 -12.93 -14.40
C VAL A 188 -11.62 -14.29 -15.03
N GLN A 189 -10.56 -14.93 -14.57
CA GLN A 189 -10.06 -16.17 -15.13
C GLN A 189 -10.92 -17.35 -14.65
N LYS A 190 -10.87 -18.47 -15.39
CA LYS A 190 -11.77 -19.62 -15.16
C LYS A 190 -11.62 -20.25 -13.79
N ASP A 191 -10.39 -20.38 -13.35
CA ASP A 191 -10.04 -21.06 -12.10
C ASP A 191 -9.74 -20.04 -11.01
N GLN A 192 -10.04 -20.45 -9.78
CA GLN A 192 -9.56 -19.76 -8.58
C GLN A 192 -8.24 -20.38 -8.15
N ASP A 193 -7.29 -19.52 -7.80
CA ASP A 193 -6.02 -19.92 -7.24
C ASP A 193 -6.15 -20.11 -5.72
N VAL A 194 -5.23 -20.90 -5.16
CA VAL A 194 -4.98 -20.92 -3.72
C VAL A 194 -3.74 -20.06 -3.49
N VAL A 195 -3.92 -18.93 -2.83
CA VAL A 195 -2.87 -17.94 -2.54
C VAL A 195 -2.40 -18.15 -1.10
N ASP A 196 -1.10 -18.39 -0.92
CA ASP A 196 -0.46 -18.40 0.40
C ASP A 196 -0.33 -16.97 0.91
N LEU A 197 -0.94 -16.71 2.07
CA LEU A 197 -0.99 -15.39 2.69
C LEU A 197 0.13 -15.21 3.72
N PRO A 198 0.56 -13.95 3.98
CA PRO A 198 1.63 -13.68 4.95
C PRO A 198 1.41 -14.21 6.37
N ASP A 199 0.16 -14.34 6.81
CA ASP A 199 -0.21 -14.88 8.12
C ASP A 199 -0.10 -16.41 8.21
N GLY A 200 0.38 -17.07 7.15
CA GLY A 200 0.52 -18.52 7.04
C GLY A 200 -0.79 -19.23 6.68
N THR A 201 -1.86 -18.48 6.43
CA THR A 201 -3.12 -19.04 5.94
C THR A 201 -3.15 -19.10 4.41
N GLN A 202 -4.20 -19.72 3.87
CA GLN A 202 -4.44 -19.78 2.43
C GLN A 202 -5.79 -19.16 2.10
N ALA A 203 -5.83 -18.36 1.04
CA ALA A 203 -7.05 -17.81 0.50
C ALA A 203 -7.34 -18.39 -0.89
N ARG A 204 -8.59 -18.81 -1.10
CA ARG A 204 -9.07 -19.10 -2.44
C ARG A 204 -9.50 -17.78 -3.10
N ALA A 205 -8.91 -17.46 -4.25
CA ALA A 205 -9.11 -16.17 -4.90
C ALA A 205 -9.27 -16.30 -6.42
N TRP A 206 -10.16 -15.49 -6.97
CA TRP A 206 -10.31 -15.28 -8.39
C TRP A 206 -9.12 -14.49 -8.92
N ARG A 207 -8.51 -15.02 -9.97
CA ARG A 207 -7.48 -14.32 -10.72
C ARG A 207 -8.15 -13.38 -11.72
N VAL A 208 -7.93 -12.08 -11.57
CA VAL A 208 -8.47 -11.02 -12.45
C VAL A 208 -7.31 -10.40 -13.19
N GLN A 209 -7.26 -10.59 -14.51
CA GLN A 209 -6.08 -10.26 -15.31
C GLN A 209 -6.40 -9.14 -16.30
N ALA A 210 -5.47 -8.19 -16.46
CA ALA A 210 -5.58 -7.16 -17.49
C ALA A 210 -5.51 -7.81 -18.89
N ASP A 211 -6.41 -7.42 -19.80
CA ASP A 211 -6.53 -8.09 -21.10
C ASP A 211 -5.38 -7.77 -22.07
N ALA A 212 -4.67 -6.66 -21.83
CA ALA A 212 -3.57 -6.19 -22.67
C ALA A 212 -2.53 -5.40 -21.85
N PRO A 213 -1.29 -5.28 -22.36
CA PRO A 213 -0.32 -4.32 -21.84
C PRO A 213 -0.85 -2.89 -21.87
N PHE A 214 -0.41 -2.06 -20.91
CA PHE A 214 -0.83 -0.68 -20.78
C PHE A 214 0.30 0.18 -20.20
N SER A 215 0.20 1.50 -20.33
CA SER A 215 1.16 2.42 -19.71
C SER A 215 0.53 3.09 -18.49
N ALA A 216 1.25 3.12 -17.38
CA ALA A 216 0.81 3.76 -16.15
C ALA A 216 2.00 4.37 -15.42
N VAL A 217 1.82 5.57 -14.86
CA VAL A 217 2.84 6.25 -14.02
C VAL A 217 4.21 6.34 -14.71
N GLY A 218 4.24 6.53 -16.04
CA GLY A 218 5.49 6.64 -16.81
C GLY A 218 6.24 5.31 -17.06
N ALA A 219 5.61 4.16 -16.79
CA ALA A 219 6.16 2.84 -17.05
C ALA A 219 5.22 1.99 -17.92
N ASP A 220 5.77 1.01 -18.63
CA ASP A 220 5.00 0.07 -19.44
C ASP A 220 4.72 -1.20 -18.64
N VAL A 221 3.46 -1.40 -18.29
CA VAL A 221 2.97 -2.61 -17.62
C VAL A 221 2.68 -3.65 -18.68
N GLN A 222 3.50 -4.70 -18.72
CA GLN A 222 3.37 -5.78 -19.69
C GLN A 222 2.25 -6.74 -19.32
N GLU A 223 2.15 -7.05 -18.02
CA GLU A 223 1.15 -7.94 -17.46
C GLU A 223 0.79 -7.47 -16.07
N MET A 224 -0.49 -7.57 -15.71
CA MET A 224 -0.96 -7.32 -14.35
C MET A 224 -2.09 -8.28 -14.00
N THR A 225 -2.03 -8.82 -12.78
CA THR A 225 -2.99 -9.75 -12.22
C THR A 225 -3.32 -9.34 -10.80
N LEU A 226 -4.60 -9.36 -10.45
CA LEU A 226 -5.12 -9.18 -9.10
C LEU A 226 -5.77 -10.48 -8.64
N TRP A 227 -5.55 -10.85 -7.38
CA TRP A 227 -6.26 -11.96 -6.75
C TRP A 227 -7.28 -11.41 -5.76
N LEU A 228 -8.57 -11.68 -6.02
CA LEU A 228 -9.67 -11.25 -5.17
C LEU A 228 -10.42 -12.48 -4.64
N THR A 229 -10.61 -12.57 -3.32
CA THR A 229 -11.47 -13.62 -2.75
C THR A 229 -12.93 -13.43 -3.20
N SER A 230 -13.80 -14.42 -2.96
CA SER A 230 -15.24 -14.26 -3.28
C SER A 230 -15.94 -13.12 -2.54
N GLY A 231 -15.34 -12.58 -1.46
CA GLY A 231 -15.81 -11.38 -0.78
C GLY A 231 -15.06 -10.12 -1.21
N HIS A 232 -14.45 -10.12 -2.40
CA HIS A 232 -13.67 -9.02 -2.99
C HIS A 232 -12.47 -8.55 -2.17
N VAL A 233 -12.07 -9.31 -1.16
CA VAL A 233 -10.86 -9.04 -0.36
C VAL A 233 -9.63 -9.24 -1.26
N PRO A 234 -8.74 -8.23 -1.40
CA PRO A 234 -7.48 -8.40 -2.11
C PRO A 234 -6.58 -9.40 -1.37
N ALA A 235 -6.24 -10.50 -2.05
CA ALA A 235 -5.29 -11.49 -1.57
C ALA A 235 -3.88 -11.25 -2.15
N GLY A 236 -3.79 -10.59 -3.31
CA GLY A 236 -2.51 -10.24 -3.90
C GLY A 236 -2.60 -9.47 -5.22
N VAL A 237 -1.43 -9.04 -5.69
CA VAL A 237 -1.21 -8.43 -7.00
C VAL A 237 0.12 -8.92 -7.56
N GLN A 238 0.17 -9.17 -8.86
CA GLN A 238 1.41 -9.36 -9.59
C GLN A 238 1.42 -8.41 -10.78
N ALA A 239 2.54 -7.73 -10.97
CA ALA A 239 2.73 -6.86 -12.11
C ALA A 239 4.13 -7.06 -12.68
N THR A 240 4.20 -7.08 -14.00
CA THR A 240 5.43 -7.11 -14.76
C THR A 240 5.59 -5.77 -15.45
N VAL A 241 6.58 -4.99 -15.03
CA VAL A 241 6.76 -3.60 -15.46
C VAL A 241 8.10 -3.46 -16.17
N SER A 242 8.12 -2.69 -17.27
CA SER A 242 9.33 -2.34 -18.00
C SER A 242 9.62 -0.85 -17.88
N VAL A 243 10.85 -0.52 -17.49
CA VAL A 243 11.37 0.86 -17.42
C VAL A 243 12.72 0.89 -18.12
N ALA A 244 12.87 1.76 -19.13
CA ALA A 244 14.09 1.90 -19.92
C ALA A 244 14.64 0.55 -20.45
N GLY A 245 13.74 -0.37 -20.84
CA GLY A 245 14.10 -1.69 -21.36
C GLY A 245 14.48 -2.74 -20.30
N THR A 246 14.45 -2.38 -19.02
CA THR A 246 14.63 -3.33 -17.91
C THR A 246 13.27 -3.74 -17.37
N GLN A 247 13.04 -5.05 -17.32
CA GLN A 247 11.79 -5.64 -16.87
C GLN A 247 11.93 -6.20 -15.46
N THR A 248 10.96 -5.92 -14.60
CA THR A 248 10.87 -6.47 -13.25
C THR A 248 9.46 -6.97 -13.02
N THR A 249 9.33 -8.20 -12.53
CA THR A 249 8.06 -8.75 -12.06
C THR A 249 8.06 -8.66 -10.54
N THR A 250 7.02 -8.05 -9.98
CA THR A 250 6.78 -7.97 -8.54
C THR A 250 5.47 -8.66 -8.22
N THR A 251 5.47 -9.47 -7.17
CA THR A 251 4.28 -10.09 -6.58
C THR A 251 4.16 -9.63 -5.14
N GLN A 252 2.97 -9.18 -4.75
CA GLN A 252 2.60 -8.81 -3.39
C GLN A 252 1.41 -9.67 -2.95
N HIS A 253 1.44 -10.18 -1.72
CA HIS A 253 0.29 -10.83 -1.08
C HIS A 253 -0.11 -10.07 0.17
N PHE A 254 -1.41 -10.03 0.44
CA PHE A 254 -1.98 -9.24 1.53
C PHE A 254 -2.74 -10.12 2.52
N SER A 255 -2.62 -9.81 3.81
CA SER A 255 -3.36 -10.45 4.89
C SER A 255 -3.65 -9.47 6.01
N GLY A 256 -4.35 -9.93 7.06
CA GLY A 256 -4.56 -9.12 8.26
C GLY A 256 -5.35 -7.82 8.01
N TRP A 257 -6.17 -7.76 6.96
CA TRP A 257 -6.97 -6.58 6.64
C TRP A 257 -7.82 -6.15 7.84
N GLY A 258 -7.74 -4.86 8.20
CA GLY A 258 -8.47 -4.27 9.33
C GLY A 258 -7.91 -4.56 10.71
N MET A 259 -6.81 -5.32 10.81
CA MET A 259 -6.14 -5.52 12.08
C MET A 259 -5.40 -4.24 12.48
N PRO A 260 -5.53 -3.77 13.74
CA PRO A 260 -4.80 -2.60 14.19
C PRO A 260 -3.28 -2.78 14.00
N VAL A 261 -2.67 -1.86 13.25
CA VAL A 261 -1.21 -1.78 13.08
C VAL A 261 -0.67 -0.55 13.82
N SER A 262 0.49 -0.70 14.45
CA SER A 262 1.18 0.41 15.12
C SER A 262 2.47 0.72 14.38
N ILE A 263 2.51 1.86 13.71
CA ILE A 263 3.67 2.32 12.95
C ILE A 263 4.34 3.44 13.75
N ALA A 264 5.40 3.10 14.47
CA ALA A 264 6.15 4.04 15.31
C ALA A 264 7.42 4.52 14.60
N THR A 265 7.66 5.84 14.66
CA THR A 265 8.92 6.41 14.17
C THR A 265 10.08 6.01 15.09
N PRO A 266 11.22 5.58 14.53
CA PRO A 266 12.42 5.32 15.32
C PRO A 266 12.88 6.54 16.11
N GLN A 267 13.58 6.31 17.23
CA GLN A 267 14.34 7.36 17.89
C GLN A 267 15.74 7.46 17.25
N PRO A 268 16.25 8.68 17.03
CA PRO A 268 17.60 8.91 16.51
C PRO A 268 18.71 8.52 17.49
#